data_AF-A0A227J0E3-F1
#
_entry.id   AF-A0A227J0E3-F1
#
_cell.length_a   1.000
_cell.length_b   1.000
_cell.length_c   1.000
_cell.angle_alpha   90.00
_cell.angle_beta   90.00
_cell.angle_gamma   90.00
#
_symmetry.space_group_name_H-M   'P 1'
#
loop_
_entity.id
_entity.type
_entity.pdbx_description
1 polymer ?
#
loop_
_entity_poly.entity_id
_entity_poly.type
_entity_poly.pdbx_seq_one_letter_code
_entity_poly.pdbx_strand_id
1 'polypeptide(L)'
;MVDAVKNVSFELQAGETLSIVGESGSGKSVSTNALMTLLPDNAIVHPDSSIMFEGESILDKTERQMQRIRGDRIGMIFQEPMTSLNPYMR
;
A
#
# COMPACT_ATOMS: atom_id res chain seq x y z
N MET A 1 -1.88 -7.00 19.68
CA MET A 1 -2.15 -6.37 18.37
C MET A 1 -2.12 -4.87 18.58
N VAL A 2 -1.43 -4.13 17.72
CA VAL A 2 -1.33 -2.66 17.82
C VAL A 2 -1.75 -2.10 16.47
N ASP A 3 -2.55 -1.05 16.48
CA ASP A 3 -2.95 -0.37 15.24
C ASP A 3 -1.81 0.56 14.81
N ALA A 4 -1.09 0.19 13.76
CA ALA A 4 -0.07 1.04 13.14
C ALA A 4 -0.69 2.25 12.41
N VAL A 5 -1.94 2.11 11.94
CA VAL A 5 -2.72 3.15 11.26
C VAL A 5 -4.16 3.04 11.76
N LYS A 6 -4.78 4.17 12.11
CA LYS A 6 -6.14 4.22 12.68
C LYS A 6 -7.04 5.11 11.83
N ASN A 7 -8.08 4.51 11.25
CA ASN A 7 -9.17 5.21 10.56
C ASN A 7 -8.71 6.34 9.61
N VAL A 8 -7.84 6.00 8.67
CA VAL A 8 -7.35 6.95 7.66
C VAL A 8 -8.16 6.80 6.38
N SER A 9 -8.52 7.92 5.75
CA SER A 9 -9.17 7.94 4.44
C SER A 9 -8.65 9.13 3.65
N PHE A 10 -8.33 8.88 2.39
CA PHE A 10 -7.92 9.89 1.44
C PHE A 10 -8.26 9.44 0.04
N GLU A 11 -8.35 10.41 -0.86
CA GLU A 11 -8.61 10.21 -2.28
C GLU A 11 -7.53 10.96 -3.07
N LEU A 12 -7.13 10.40 -4.21
CA LEU A 12 -6.17 11.01 -5.12
C LEU A 12 -6.74 10.92 -6.54
N GLN A 13 -7.06 12.07 -7.12
CA GLN A 13 -7.54 12.15 -8.50
C GLN A 13 -6.39 12.20 -9.51
N ALA A 14 -6.71 11.95 -10.77
CA ALA A 14 -5.75 12.11 -11.86
C ALA A 14 -5.24 13.56 -11.94
N GLY A 15 -3.91 13.72 -11.98
CA GLY A 15 -3.25 15.03 -12.03
C GLY A 15 -3.04 15.70 -10.66
N GLU A 16 -3.52 15.10 -9.58
CA GLU A 16 -3.27 15.60 -8.23
C GLU A 16 -1.96 15.07 -7.66
N THR A 17 -1.47 15.76 -6.61
CA THR A 17 -0.32 15.31 -5.81
C THR A 17 -0.75 15.30 -4.35
N LEU A 18 -0.79 14.10 -3.75
CA LEU A 18 -1.08 13.90 -2.34
C LEU A 18 0.20 13.57 -1.58
N SER A 19 0.41 14.20 -0.43
CA SER A 19 1.57 13.97 0.44
C SER A 19 1.13 13.53 1.83
N ILE A 20 1.63 12.39 2.30
CA ILE A 20 1.43 11.93 3.68
C ILE A 20 2.69 12.26 4.49
N VAL A 21 2.57 13.21 5.42
CA VAL A 21 3.67 13.69 6.26
C VAL A 21 3.45 13.34 7.73
N GLY A 22 4.55 13.16 8.47
CA GLY A 22 4.51 12.81 9.89
C GLY A 22 5.85 12.26 10.38
N GLU A 23 5.98 12.08 11.68
CA GLU A 23 7.20 11.58 12.33
C GLU A 23 7.52 10.11 11.99
N SER A 24 8.75 9.67 12.27
CA SER A 24 9.10 8.25 12.13
C SER A 24 8.15 7.37 12.94
N GLY A 25 7.67 6.27 12.36
CA GLY A 25 6.70 5.37 13.02
C GLY A 25 5.24 5.81 12.95
N SER A 26 4.90 6.96 12.34
CA SER A 26 3.52 7.46 12.25
C SER A 26 2.60 6.68 11.28
N GLY A 27 3.05 5.55 10.73
CA GLY A 27 2.26 4.71 9.82
C GLY A 27 2.31 5.08 8.33
N LYS A 28 3.09 6.08 7.91
CA LYS A 28 3.21 6.49 6.48
C LYS A 28 3.52 5.32 5.53
N SER A 29 4.61 4.60 5.81
CA SER A 29 5.06 3.48 4.99
C SER A 29 4.10 2.29 5.07
N VAL A 30 3.40 2.12 6.19
CA VAL A 30 2.36 1.09 6.35
C VAL A 30 1.16 1.41 5.45
N SER A 31 0.71 2.67 5.42
CA SER A 31 -0.38 3.12 4.55
C SER A 31 -0.05 2.94 3.06
N THR A 32 1.16 3.31 2.64
CA THR A 32 1.56 3.14 1.22
C THR A 32 1.78 1.67 0.85
N ASN A 33 2.34 0.85 1.74
CA ASN A 33 2.46 -0.58 1.50
C ASN A 33 1.10 -1.29 1.47
N ALA A 34 0.13 -0.86 2.28
CA ALA A 34 -1.24 -1.38 2.23
C ALA A 34 -1.91 -1.10 0.87
N LEU A 35 -1.74 0.11 0.32
CA LEU A 35 -2.19 0.45 -1.04
C LEU A 35 -1.52 -0.41 -2.12
N MET A 36 -0.28 -0.82 -1.90
CA MET A 36 0.41 -1.72 -2.83
C MET A 36 0.14 -3.19 -2.55
N THR A 37 -0.64 -3.54 -1.51
CA THR A 37 -0.81 -4.90 -0.96
C THR A 37 0.52 -5.62 -0.68
N LEU A 38 1.51 -4.86 -0.20
CA LEU A 38 2.87 -5.30 0.16
C LEU A 38 3.12 -5.23 1.68
N LEU A 39 2.07 -5.41 2.48
CA LEU A 39 2.23 -5.50 3.93
C LEU A 39 3.00 -6.78 4.30
N PRO A 40 3.85 -6.74 5.35
CA PRO A 40 4.49 -7.94 5.87
C PRO A 40 3.44 -8.90 6.48
N ASP A 41 3.76 -10.19 6.55
CA ASP A 41 2.84 -11.24 7.03
C ASP A 41 2.30 -11.03 8.45
N ASN A 42 2.99 -10.22 9.27
CA ASN A 42 2.56 -9.88 10.62
C ASN A 42 1.61 -8.66 10.68
N ALA A 43 1.24 -8.09 9.53
CA ALA A 43 0.32 -6.98 9.41
C ALA A 43 -0.91 -7.38 8.59
N ILE A 44 -2.07 -6.87 9.00
CA ILE A 44 -3.33 -7.10 8.31
C ILE A 44 -4.06 -5.78 8.08
N VAL A 45 -4.82 -5.72 6.99
CA VAL A 45 -5.81 -4.67 6.76
C VAL A 45 -7.10 -5.07 7.49
N HIS A 46 -7.75 -4.12 8.15
CA HIS A 46 -9.02 -4.40 8.85
C HIS A 46 -10.10 -4.82 7.83
N PRO A 47 -10.96 -5.82 8.12
CA PRO A 47 -11.96 -6.32 7.17
C PRO A 47 -12.91 -5.27 6.61
N ASP A 48 -13.22 -4.25 7.40
CA ASP A 48 -14.12 -3.15 7.00
C ASP A 48 -13.41 -2.04 6.19
N SER A 49 -12.13 -2.21 5.86
CA SER A 49 -11.39 -1.25 5.05
C SER A 49 -11.58 -1.52 3.56
N SER A 50 -11.52 -0.46 2.76
CA SER A 50 -11.58 -0.53 1.30
C SER A 50 -10.43 0.25 0.68
N ILE A 51 -9.81 -0.31 -0.36
CA ILE A 51 -8.87 0.42 -1.20
C ILE A 51 -9.31 0.25 -2.65
N MET A 52 -9.63 1.37 -3.29
CA MET A 52 -10.19 1.39 -4.65
C MET A 52 -9.18 1.99 -5.61
N PHE A 53 -8.95 1.33 -6.74
CA PHE A 53 -8.16 1.84 -7.85
C PHE A 53 -8.95 1.68 -9.14
N GLU A 54 -9.18 2.79 -9.86
CA GLU A 54 -9.95 2.81 -11.11
C GLU A 54 -11.33 2.13 -11.01
N GLY A 55 -12.01 2.31 -9.88
CA GLY A 55 -13.33 1.74 -9.63
C GLY A 55 -13.33 0.28 -9.17
N GLU A 56 -12.17 -0.35 -9.03
CA GLU A 56 -12.04 -1.74 -8.57
C GLU A 56 -11.37 -1.83 -7.20
N SER A 57 -11.89 -2.72 -6.34
CA SER A 57 -11.22 -3.10 -5.08
C SER A 57 -9.90 -3.79 -5.38
N ILE A 58 -8.81 -3.34 -4.75
CA ILE A 58 -7.51 -4.03 -4.84
C ILE A 58 -7.31 -5.08 -3.76
N LEU A 59 -8.07 -5.02 -2.65
CA LEU A 59 -7.93 -5.96 -1.54
C LEU A 59 -8.38 -7.37 -1.91
N ASP A 60 -9.29 -7.50 -2.88
CA ASP A 60 -9.82 -8.78 -3.37
C ASP A 60 -9.03 -9.35 -4.56
N LYS A 61 -7.96 -8.67 -4.98
CA LYS A 61 -7.17 -9.09 -6.14
C LYS A 61 -6.19 -10.19 -5.77
N THR A 62 -6.15 -11.21 -6.62
CA THR A 62 -5.09 -12.23 -6.59
C THR A 62 -3.72 -11.60 -6.85
N GLU A 63 -2.64 -12.27 -6.43
CA GLU A 63 -1.28 -11.82 -6.71
C GLU A 63 -1.02 -11.57 -8.20
N ARG A 64 -1.58 -12.41 -9.09
CA ARG A 64 -1.44 -12.23 -10.54
C ARG A 64 -2.13 -10.96 -11.05
N GLN A 65 -3.27 -10.59 -10.45
CA GLN A 65 -3.95 -9.34 -10.77
C GLN A 65 -3.18 -8.14 -10.22
N MET A 66 -2.66 -8.22 -8.99
CA MET A 66 -1.81 -7.17 -8.42
C MET A 66 -0.52 -6.98 -9.21
N GLN A 67 0.10 -8.04 -9.72
CA GLN A 67 1.28 -7.94 -10.61
C GLN A 67 1.02 -7.17 -11.91
N ARG A 68 -0.23 -7.13 -12.41
CA ARG A 68 -0.59 -6.30 -13.57
C ARG A 68 -0.81 -4.84 -13.21
N ILE A 69 -1.12 -4.54 -11.95
CA ILE A 69 -1.28 -3.16 -11.47
C ILE A 69 0.09 -2.59 -11.11
N ARG A 70 0.87 -3.34 -10.33
CA ARG A 70 2.24 -2.99 -9.95
C ARG A 70 3.13 -3.00 -11.19
N GLY A 71 3.79 -1.88 -11.46
CA GLY A 71 4.74 -1.73 -12.57
C GLY A 71 4.15 -1.21 -13.88
N ASP A 72 2.91 -1.59 -14.22
CA ASP A 72 2.22 -1.07 -15.42
C ASP A 72 1.37 0.17 -15.11
N ARG A 73 0.57 0.12 -14.04
CA ARG A 73 -0.38 1.19 -13.68
C ARG A 73 0.08 2.01 -12.48
N ILE A 74 0.73 1.37 -11.50
CA ILE A 74 1.27 2.01 -10.30
C ILE A 74 2.73 1.63 -10.14
N GLY A 75 3.61 2.63 -10.17
CA GLY A 75 5.03 2.49 -9.82
C GLY A 75 5.28 2.92 -8.37
N MET A 76 6.17 2.20 -7.67
CA MET A 76 6.58 2.55 -6.32
C MET A 76 8.10 2.65 -6.23
N ILE A 77 8.56 3.72 -5.58
CA ILE A 77 9.95 3.90 -5.16
C ILE A 77 9.95 3.78 -3.64
N PHE A 78 10.59 2.72 -3.12
CA PHE A 78 10.60 2.43 -1.70
C PHE A 78 11.58 3.35 -0.94
N GLN A 79 11.33 3.53 0.36
CA GLN A 79 12.22 4.29 1.25
C GLN A 79 13.63 3.71 1.31
N GLU A 80 13.75 2.37 1.27
CA GLU A 80 15.00 1.65 1.08
C GLU A 80 14.93 0.84 -0.23
N PRO A 81 15.33 1.44 -1.37
CA PRO A 81 15.14 0.82 -2.68
C PRO A 81 15.87 -0.52 -2.86
N MET A 82 16.98 -0.73 -2.14
CA MET A 82 17.88 -1.86 -2.34
C MET A 82 17.44 -3.15 -1.62
N THR A 83 16.59 -3.05 -0.58
CA THR A 83 16.22 -4.16 0.31
C THR A 83 14.75 -4.54 0.22
N SER A 84 13.91 -3.70 -0.38
CA SER A 84 12.44 -3.79 -0.37
C SER A 84 11.84 -4.82 -1.33
N LEU A 85 12.55 -5.17 -2.42
CA LEU A 85 12.11 -6.15 -3.41
C LEU A 85 13.12 -7.28 -3.55
N ASN A 86 13.46 -7.94 -2.44
CA ASN A 86 14.29 -9.15 -2.49
C ASN A 86 13.40 -10.38 -2.77
N PRO A 87 13.42 -10.97 -3.99
CA PRO A 87 12.58 -12.12 -4.32
C PRO A 87 12.93 -13.39 -3.54
N TYR A 88 14.05 -13.40 -2.79
CA TYR A 88 14.45 -14.50 -1.92
C TYR A 88 13.90 -14.39 -0.48
N MET A 89 13.31 -13.25 -0.09
CA MET A 89 12.74 -13.03 1.26
C MET A 89 11.24 -13.33 1.29
N ARG A 90 10.85 -14.52 0.81
CA ARG A 90 9.50 -15.07 1.00
C ARG A 90 9.44 -15.92 2.26
#